data_AF-A0A941X464-F1
#
_entry.id   AF-A0A941X464-F1
#
_cell.length_a   1.000
_cell.length_b   1.000
_cell.length_c   1.000
_cell.angle_alpha   90.00
_cell.angle_beta   90.00
_cell.angle_gamma   90.00
#
_symmetry.space_group_name_H-M   'P 1'
#
loop_
_entity.id
_entity.type
_entity.pdbx_description
1 polymer ?
#
loop_
_entity_poly.entity_id
_entity_poly.type
_entity_poly.pdbx_seq_one_letter_code
_entity_poly.pdbx_strand_id
1 'polypeptide(L)' 'MSKKMQFDREDYLKANRKLSREEEIKTHGRPVRIGGVHKSKKVYDRKRSKAEMKKALPYFLLVIQLAISASGIGRR' A
#
# COMPACT_ATOMS: atom_id res chain seq x y z
N MET A 1 -47.75 17.74 -20.53
CA MET A 1 -46.85 18.88 -20.22
C MET A 1 -45.51 18.33 -19.73
N SER A 2 -44.39 18.82 -20.26
CA SER A 2 -43.05 18.39 -19.84
C SER A 2 -42.77 18.90 -18.41
N LYS A 3 -42.36 18.00 -17.52
CA LYS A 3 -42.01 18.35 -16.14
C LYS A 3 -40.66 19.08 -16.16
N LYS A 4 -40.65 20.37 -15.81
CA LYS A 4 -39.39 21.12 -15.63
C LYS A 4 -38.60 20.47 -14.50
N MET A 5 -37.38 20.02 -14.79
CA MET A 5 -36.45 19.55 -13.77
C MET A 5 -36.18 20.71 -12.80
N GLN A 6 -36.62 20.54 -11.56
CA GLN A 6 -36.28 21.45 -10.47
C GLN A 6 -34.92 21.01 -9.94
N PHE A 7 -33.98 21.95 -9.89
CA PHE A 7 -32.65 21.68 -9.37
C PHE A 7 -32.59 22.19 -7.94
N ASP A 8 -32.56 21.27 -6.99
CA ASP A 8 -32.59 21.63 -5.58
C ASP A 8 -31.17 21.94 -5.07
N ARG A 9 -31.08 22.63 -3.92
CA ARG A 9 -29.80 22.93 -3.26
C ARG A 9 -28.96 21.66 -3.04
N GLU A 10 -29.62 20.55 -2.71
CA GLU A 10 -28.97 19.26 -2.49
C GLU A 10 -28.31 18.71 -3.76
N ASP A 11 -28.90 18.95 -4.92
CA ASP A 11 -28.31 18.53 -6.19
C ASP A 11 -27.07 19.36 -6.52
N TYR A 12 -27.06 20.63 -6.14
CA TYR A 12 -25.87 21.50 -6.22
C TYR A 12 -24.73 20.96 -5.36
N LEU A 13 -25.04 20.56 -4.13
CA LEU A 13 -24.05 19.98 -3.22
C LEU A 13 -23.52 18.64 -3.73
N LYS A 14 -24.37 17.78 -4.29
CA LYS A 14 -23.95 16.50 -4.91
C LYS A 14 -23.03 16.73 -6.10
N ALA A 15 -23.37 17.67 -6.98
CA ALA A 15 -22.55 18.02 -8.14
C ALA A 15 -21.15 18.49 -7.71
N ASN A 16 -21.08 19.40 -6.74
CA ASN A 16 -19.81 19.90 -6.21
C ASN A 16 -18.97 18.81 -5.53
N ARG A 17 -19.60 17.92 -4.75
CA ARG A 17 -18.89 16.77 -4.15
C ARG A 17 -18.30 15.84 -5.22
N LYS A 18 -19.04 15.61 -6.30
CA LYS A 18 -18.58 14.76 -7.41
C LYS A 18 -17.43 15.43 -8.16
N LEU A 19 -17.55 16.71 -8.48
CA LEU A 19 -16.50 17.50 -9.13
C LEU A 19 -15.20 17.48 -8.33
N SER A 20 -15.28 17.78 -7.02
CA SER A 20 -14.13 17.73 -6.12
C SER A 20 -13.46 16.35 -6.09
N ARG A 21 -14.25 15.28 -6.13
CA ARG A 21 -13.74 13.90 -6.17
C ARG A 21 -13.03 13.59 -7.49
N GLU A 22 -13.59 14.04 -8.61
CA GLU A 22 -13.00 13.84 -9.94
C GLU A 22 -11.68 14.62 -10.09
N GLU A 23 -11.60 15.83 -9.57
CA GLU A 23 -10.37 16.64 -9.51
C GLU A 23 -9.29 15.96 -8.64
N GLU A 24 -9.68 15.41 -7.50
CA GLU A 24 -8.79 14.63 -6.62
C GLU A 24 -8.22 13.40 -7.34
N ILE A 25 -9.08 12.65 -8.04
CA ILE A 25 -8.67 11.47 -8.82
C ILE A 25 -7.79 11.88 -10.01
N LYS A 26 -8.09 12.97 -10.71
CA LYS A 26 -7.26 13.47 -11.81
C LYS A 26 -5.86 13.83 -11.35
N THR A 27 -5.74 14.41 -10.15
CA THR A 27 -4.46 14.86 -9.58
C THR A 27 -3.64 13.70 -8.98
N HIS A 28 -4.29 12.79 -8.26
CA HIS A 28 -3.60 11.77 -7.46
C HIS A 28 -3.74 10.33 -8.00
N GLY A 29 -4.61 10.11 -8.98
CA GLY A 29 -4.98 8.79 -9.51
C GLY A 29 -5.81 7.94 -8.55
N ARG A 30 -6.05 8.42 -7.32
CA ARG A 30 -6.80 7.72 -6.27
C ARG A 30 -7.35 8.69 -5.24
N PRO A 31 -8.41 8.31 -4.51
CA PRO A 31 -8.83 9.01 -3.32
C PRO A 31 -7.69 9.16 -2.31
N VAL A 32 -7.49 10.39 -1.84
CA VAL A 32 -6.54 10.79 -0.79
C VAL A 32 -7.19 10.59 0.57
N ARG A 33 -6.42 10.03 1.50
CA ARG A 33 -6.87 9.77 2.87
C ARG A 33 -6.43 10.92 3.79
N ILE A 34 -7.30 11.92 3.97
CA ILE A 34 -7.00 13.14 4.75
C ILE A 34 -6.83 12.85 6.26
N GLY A 35 -7.49 11.83 6.80
CA GLY A 35 -7.45 11.47 8.23
C GLY A 35 -6.72 10.16 8.56
N GLY A 36 -5.83 9.67 7.70
CA GLY A 36 -5.12 8.41 7.94
C GLY A 36 -4.03 8.54 9.01
N VAL A 37 -3.92 7.57 9.92
CA VAL A 37 -2.79 7.50 10.87
C VAL A 37 -1.49 7.36 10.08
N HIS A 38 -0.63 8.37 10.13
CA HIS A 38 0.69 8.32 9.52
C HIS A 38 1.65 7.53 10.42
N LYS A 39 2.14 6.39 9.93
CA LYS A 39 3.18 5.62 10.64
C LYS A 39 4.55 6.21 10.34
N SER A 40 5.39 6.35 11.36
CA SER A 40 6.80 6.72 11.16
C SER A 40 7.52 5.64 10.34
N LYS A 41 7.97 6.00 9.14
CA LYS A 41 8.78 5.14 8.24
C LYS A 41 9.97 4.52 8.97
N LYS A 42 10.70 5.31 9.77
CA LYS A 42 11.89 4.85 10.51
C LYS A 42 11.56 3.78 11.55
N VAL A 43 10.45 3.92 12.27
CA VAL A 43 10.12 2.96 13.35
C VAL A 43 9.39 1.76 12.80
N TYR A 44 8.41 1.95 11.90
CA TYR A 44 7.57 0.87 11.38
C TYR A 44 8.29 0.04 10.31
N ASP A 45 8.76 0.66 9.23
CA ASP A 45 9.32 -0.08 8.10
C ASP A 45 10.64 -0.77 8.45
N ARG A 46 11.46 -0.16 9.32
CA ARG A 46 12.68 -0.82 9.83
C ARG A 46 12.37 -2.04 10.69
N LYS A 47 11.32 -2.00 11.53
CA LYS A 47 10.90 -3.17 12.31
C LYS A 47 10.36 -4.27 11.40
N ARG A 48 9.56 -3.90 10.39
CA ARG A 48 9.02 -4.83 9.39
C ARG A 48 10.14 -5.50 8.58
N SER A 49 11.04 -4.72 7.99
CA SER A 49 12.18 -5.23 7.21
C SER A 49 13.09 -6.14 8.05
N LYS A 50 13.39 -5.76 9.30
CA LYS A 50 14.15 -6.64 10.21
C LYS A 50 13.42 -7.96 10.49
N ALA A 51 12.10 -7.93 10.66
CA ALA A 51 11.32 -9.15 10.87
C ALA A 51 11.29 -10.03 9.61
N GLU A 52 11.18 -9.44 8.42
CA GLU A 52 11.25 -10.15 7.13
C GLU A 52 12.63 -10.80 6.93
N MET A 53 13.72 -10.07 7.19
CA MET A 53 15.08 -10.65 7.16
C MET A 53 15.24 -11.78 8.19
N LYS A 54 14.73 -11.63 9.42
CA LYS A 54 14.76 -12.69 10.44
C LYS A 54 13.98 -13.94 10.04
N LYS A 55 12.88 -13.80 9.30
CA LYS A 55 12.14 -14.94 8.76
C LYS A 55 12.89 -15.65 7.65
N ALA A 56 13.61 -14.91 6.81
CA ALA A 56 14.37 -15.47 5.70
C ALA A 56 15.71 -16.09 6.15
N LEU A 57 16.33 -15.55 7.20
CA LEU A 57 17.61 -16.01 7.78
C LEU A 57 17.71 -17.54 7.98
N PRO A 58 16.75 -18.25 8.62
CA PRO A 58 16.83 -19.70 8.77
C PRO A 58 16.83 -20.46 7.43
N TYR A 59 16.07 -19.98 6.44
CA TYR A 59 16.03 -20.60 5.11
C TYR A 59 17.29 -20.32 4.31
N PHE A 60 17.85 -19.09 4.40
CA PHE A 60 19.11 -18.75 3.74
C PHE A 60 20.27 -19.61 4.24
N LEU A 61 20.38 -19.84 5.55
CA LEU A 61 21.41 -20.69 6.13
C LEU A 61 21.23 -22.16 5.71
N LEU A 62 19.98 -22.65 5.65
CA LEU A 62 19.68 -23.99 5.18
C LEU A 62 20.10 -24.21 3.71
N VAL A 63 19.79 -23.25 2.83
CA VAL A 63 20.17 -23.30 1.41
C VAL A 63 21.70 -23.30 1.25
N ILE A 64 22.40 -22.46 2.01
CA ILE A 64 23.87 -22.41 2.00
C ILE A 64 24.44 -23.76 2.50
N GLN A 65 23.91 -24.31 3.58
CA GLN A 65 24.37 -25.60 4.12
C GLN A 65 24.15 -26.74 3.13
N LEU A 66 22.98 -26.80 2.47
CA LEU A 66 22.69 -27.78 1.43
C LEU A 66 23.66 -27.66 0.25
N ALA A 67 23.95 -26.43 -0.19
CA ALA A 67 24.89 -26.18 -1.27
C ALA A 67 26.33 -26.60 -0.91
N ILE A 68 26.78 -26.35 0.33
CA ILE A 68 28.10 -26.78 0.83
C ILE A 68 28.16 -28.32 0.92
N SER A 69 27.14 -28.95 1.49
CA SER A 69 27.06 -30.41 1.60
C SER A 69 26.98 -31.10 0.23
N ALA A 70 26.28 -30.49 -0.75
CA ALA A 70 26.20 -30.99 -2.12
C ALA A 70 27.50 -30.79 -2.91
N SER A 71 28.20 -29.67 -2.68
CA SER A 71 29.49 -29.37 -3.34
C SER A 71 30.67 -30.18 -2.78
N GLY A 72 30.50 -30.88 -1.65
CA GLY A 72 31.54 -31.74 -1.07
C GLY A 72 32.74 -30.99 -0.47
N ILE A 73 32.65 -29.67 -0.34
CA ILE A 73 33.67 -28.81 0.27
C ILE A 73 33.72 -29.14 1.77
N GLY A 74 34.76 -29.86 2.21
CA GLY A 74 34.97 -30.23 3.61
C GLY A 74 34.85 -31.71 3.95
N ARG A 75 34.59 -32.60 2.97
CA ARG A 75 34.79 -34.05 3.16
C ARG A 75 36.28 -34.37 3.03
N ARG A 76 37.01 -34.25 4.15
CA ARG A 76 38.32 -34.85 4.37
C ARG A 76 38.24 -35.72 5.62
#